data_AF-A0A7H8N1I6-F1
#
_entry.id   AF-A0A7H8N1I6-F1
#
_cell.length_a   1.000
_cell.length_b   1.000
_cell.length_c   1.000
_cell.angle_alpha   90.00
_cell.angle_beta   90.00
_cell.angle_gamma   90.00
#
_symmetry.space_group_name_H-M   'P 1'
#
loop_
_entity.id
_entity.type
_entity.pdbx_description
1 polymer ?
#
loop_
_entity_poly.entity_id
_entity_poly.type
_entity_poly.pdbx_seq_one_letter_code
_entity_poly.pdbx_strand_id
1 'polypeptide(L)'
;MPLTRLDMVDESAALALAGANVQLYTAGGAQVALGAAATVIVSGAQDTPAVSGVWDEKEFRLHGPAPAAIVSRLTGPMPFTPTEPEHGLPIHLFVRLDGGCVYVGVVQPGGCEWTEDELVQCELWIEPPLSSEVLQRVRPRSKPPALPGLDWLQFVNADPVRALELFVTGWYTAAEAPRPASKVFVPVPHALAEFYRLARERPAILGCQNRILPQPEQSAGSDGGHTVIGAENQGGFHWSVLWSADSAESDPAVWVTVDGRSQPRAEHESLSGFLLQFSLHEAAMSAPYWATIDRMPRSLVTELRSMLRPVPLRPFLSPVSPMDFLVAPGLVAHIHDLGYDEVSVWISAVHRSALTPLGGLNLPWRSFAG
;
A
#
# COMPACT_ATOMS: atom_id res chain seq x y z
N MET A 1 17.30 -10.78 34.08
CA MET A 1 18.61 -10.74 33.40
C MET A 1 18.59 -9.52 32.50
N PRO A 2 19.56 -8.59 32.57
CA PRO A 2 19.62 -7.51 31.58
C PRO A 2 19.93 -8.13 30.22
N LEU A 3 19.06 -7.91 29.23
CA LEU A 3 19.32 -8.31 27.85
C LEU A 3 19.88 -7.13 27.07
N THR A 4 20.93 -7.41 26.32
CA THR A 4 21.45 -6.51 25.30
C THR A 4 20.88 -6.85 23.93
N ARG A 5 20.77 -5.84 23.07
CA ARG A 5 20.28 -6.02 21.70
C ARG A 5 21.10 -7.09 20.98
N LEU A 6 20.42 -7.97 20.25
CA LEU A 6 20.95 -9.15 19.56
C LEU A 6 21.32 -10.34 20.47
N ASP A 7 21.06 -10.26 21.78
CA ASP A 7 21.14 -11.43 22.65
C ASP A 7 20.19 -12.53 22.15
N MET A 8 20.65 -13.77 22.24
CA MET A 8 19.87 -14.94 21.86
C MET A 8 19.43 -15.68 23.12
N VAL A 9 18.14 -15.94 23.23
CA VAL A 9 17.53 -16.66 24.36
C VAL A 9 16.57 -17.72 23.86
N ASP A 10 16.23 -18.70 24.69
CA ASP A 10 15.10 -19.57 24.38
C ASP A 10 13.77 -18.79 24.49
N GLU A 11 12.73 -19.28 23.81
CA GLU A 11 11.42 -18.61 23.78
C GLU A 11 10.78 -18.53 25.16
N SER A 12 11.00 -19.52 26.03
CA SER A 12 10.44 -19.52 27.38
C SER A 12 11.05 -18.42 28.24
N ALA A 13 12.35 -18.17 28.10
CA ALA A 13 13.09 -17.10 28.74
C ALA A 13 12.69 -15.73 28.19
N ALA A 14 12.41 -15.62 26.89
CA ALA A 14 11.86 -14.39 26.31
C ALA A 14 10.49 -14.06 26.91
N LEU A 15 9.55 -15.02 26.90
CA LEU A 15 8.20 -14.82 27.44
C LEU A 15 8.20 -14.57 28.95
N ALA A 16 9.16 -15.13 29.69
CA ALA A 16 9.30 -14.89 31.13
C ALA A 16 9.57 -13.41 31.50
N LEU A 17 10.04 -12.58 30.55
CA LEU A 17 10.20 -11.14 30.78
C LEU A 17 8.87 -10.41 31.02
N ALA A 18 7.75 -10.97 30.60
CA ALA A 18 6.44 -10.41 30.89
C ALA A 18 6.14 -10.40 32.41
N GLY A 19 6.83 -11.22 33.20
CA GLY A 19 6.71 -11.28 34.66
C GLY A 19 5.60 -12.24 35.13
N ALA A 20 4.90 -11.88 36.21
CA ALA A 20 3.81 -12.69 36.75
C ALA A 20 2.48 -12.44 36.03
N ASN A 21 1.53 -13.37 36.20
CA ASN A 21 0.16 -13.31 35.67
C ASN A 21 0.08 -13.13 34.14
N VAL A 22 0.96 -13.81 33.41
CA VAL A 22 1.07 -13.68 31.95
C VAL A 22 -0.18 -14.22 31.26
N GLN A 23 -0.75 -13.39 30.39
CA GLN A 23 -1.77 -13.79 29.42
C GLN A 23 -1.10 -13.90 28.04
N LEU A 24 -1.26 -15.04 27.39
CA LEU A 24 -0.68 -15.32 26.08
C LEU A 24 -1.74 -15.20 24.99
N TYR A 25 -1.39 -14.49 23.93
CA TYR A 25 -2.21 -14.28 22.75
C TYR A 25 -1.43 -14.58 21.49
N THR A 26 -2.15 -14.79 20.40
CA THR A 26 -1.58 -14.84 19.05
C THR A 26 -2.21 -13.72 18.23
N ALA A 27 -1.37 -12.93 17.55
CA ALA A 27 -1.80 -11.82 16.70
C ALA A 27 -0.94 -11.83 15.42
N GLY A 28 -1.57 -12.10 14.28
CA GLY A 28 -0.88 -12.14 12.98
C GLY A 28 0.28 -13.14 12.93
N GLY A 29 0.21 -14.24 13.69
CA GLY A 29 1.29 -15.24 13.79
C GLY A 29 2.42 -14.89 14.77
N ALA A 30 2.41 -13.71 15.40
CA ALA A 30 3.26 -13.42 16.56
C ALA A 30 2.58 -13.88 17.85
N GLN A 31 3.39 -14.32 18.81
CA GLN A 31 2.94 -14.51 20.18
C GLN A 31 3.10 -13.20 20.96
N VAL A 32 2.09 -12.84 21.73
CA VAL A 32 2.09 -11.65 22.57
C VAL A 32 1.81 -12.07 24.01
N ALA A 33 2.77 -11.82 24.91
CA ALA A 33 2.64 -12.05 26.33
C ALA A 33 2.38 -10.73 27.05
N LEU A 34 1.21 -10.61 27.68
CA LEU A 34 0.87 -9.50 28.55
C LEU A 34 1.08 -9.91 30.00
N GLY A 35 2.06 -9.33 30.68
CA GLY A 35 2.28 -9.57 32.10
C GLY A 35 2.39 -8.27 32.89
N ALA A 36 2.65 -8.43 34.19
CA ALA A 36 2.76 -7.32 35.14
C ALA A 36 4.04 -6.49 34.99
N ALA A 37 5.10 -7.06 34.40
CA ALA A 37 6.40 -6.40 34.25
C ALA A 37 6.61 -5.80 32.86
N ALA A 38 6.05 -6.43 31.82
CA ALA A 38 6.25 -6.01 30.44
C ALA A 38 5.19 -6.58 29.50
N THR A 39 5.22 -6.10 28.27
CA THR A 39 4.67 -6.79 27.10
C THR A 39 5.82 -7.43 26.35
N VAL A 40 5.69 -8.71 25.95
CA VAL A 40 6.68 -9.39 25.12
C VAL A 40 6.05 -9.83 23.82
N ILE A 41 6.66 -9.49 22.69
CA ILE A 41 6.22 -9.89 21.36
C ILE A 41 7.30 -10.79 20.76
N VAL A 42 6.90 -11.99 20.32
CA VAL A 42 7.78 -12.95 19.66
C VAL A 42 7.19 -13.32 18.31
N SER A 43 7.87 -12.93 17.24
CA SER A 43 7.47 -13.21 15.84
C SER A 43 8.43 -14.18 15.17
N GLY A 44 8.03 -14.82 14.07
CA GLY A 44 8.97 -15.56 13.22
C GLY A 44 9.76 -14.63 12.29
N ALA A 45 10.99 -15.01 11.93
CA ALA A 45 11.71 -14.33 10.86
C ALA A 45 11.08 -14.66 9.49
N GLN A 46 10.41 -13.70 8.88
CA GLN A 46 9.71 -13.85 7.61
C GLN A 46 9.54 -12.51 6.90
N ASP A 47 9.21 -12.55 5.61
CA ASP A 47 9.03 -11.36 4.76
C ASP A 47 7.59 -11.25 4.21
N THR A 48 6.63 -11.93 4.84
CA THR A 48 5.23 -11.95 4.41
C THR A 48 4.50 -10.71 4.95
N PRO A 49 3.87 -9.88 4.09
CA PRO A 49 3.26 -8.61 4.54
C PRO A 49 2.00 -8.74 5.39
N ALA A 50 1.29 -9.86 5.30
CA ALA A 50 0.01 -10.07 5.98
C ALA A 50 0.14 -10.63 7.41
N VAL A 51 1.36 -10.70 7.94
CA VAL A 51 1.67 -11.33 9.22
C VAL A 51 2.61 -10.46 10.03
N SER A 52 2.52 -10.60 11.35
CA SER A 52 3.34 -9.85 12.28
C SER A 52 4.82 -10.16 12.10
N GLY A 53 5.64 -9.11 12.01
CA GLY A 53 7.05 -9.25 11.68
C GLY A 53 7.77 -7.91 11.59
N VAL A 54 9.09 -7.98 11.50
CA VAL A 54 9.93 -6.81 11.20
C VAL A 54 9.60 -6.35 9.78
N TRP A 55 9.30 -5.07 9.63
CA TRP A 55 8.96 -4.44 8.36
C TRP A 55 10.18 -3.79 7.72
N ASP A 56 10.88 -2.91 8.41
CA ASP A 56 12.12 -2.32 7.91
C ASP A 56 13.13 -2.11 9.03
N GLU A 57 14.13 -1.25 8.83
CA GLU A 57 15.13 -0.95 9.86
C GLU A 57 14.54 -0.33 11.13
N LYS A 58 13.39 0.32 11.04
CA LYS A 58 12.76 1.12 12.11
C LYS A 58 11.39 0.63 12.52
N GLU A 59 10.79 -0.30 11.77
CA GLU A 59 9.40 -0.66 11.98
C GLU A 59 9.21 -2.18 12.15
N PHE A 60 8.41 -2.55 13.14
CA PHE A 60 7.77 -3.85 13.26
C PHE A 60 6.26 -3.66 13.14
N ARG A 61 5.57 -4.56 12.43
CA ARG A 61 4.11 -4.55 12.35
C ARG A 61 3.52 -5.68 13.16
N LEU A 62 2.60 -5.33 14.06
CA LEU A 62 1.75 -6.29 14.76
C LEU A 62 0.39 -6.32 14.06
N HIS A 63 0.09 -7.40 13.35
CA HIS A 63 -1.19 -7.61 12.69
C HIS A 63 -2.19 -8.32 13.60
N GLY A 64 -3.45 -7.94 13.48
CA GLY A 64 -4.57 -8.56 14.19
C GLY A 64 -5.11 -9.84 13.55
N PRO A 65 -6.26 -10.34 14.01
CA PRO A 65 -7.03 -9.79 15.13
C PRO A 65 -6.28 -9.96 16.46
N ALA A 66 -6.33 -8.95 17.33
CA ALA A 66 -5.80 -9.03 18.69
C ALA A 66 -6.82 -8.45 19.69
N PRO A 67 -7.02 -9.07 20.86
CA PRO A 67 -8.07 -8.64 21.79
C PRO A 67 -7.82 -7.24 22.35
N ALA A 68 -8.90 -6.58 22.78
CA ALA A 68 -8.89 -5.26 23.42
C ALA A 68 -7.83 -5.10 24.54
N ALA A 69 -7.48 -6.16 25.27
CA ALA A 69 -6.42 -6.13 26.28
C ALA A 69 -5.03 -5.75 25.70
N ILE A 70 -4.72 -6.21 24.48
CA ILE A 70 -3.50 -5.80 23.76
C ILE A 70 -3.62 -4.34 23.33
N VAL A 71 -4.76 -3.95 22.77
CA VAL A 71 -5.00 -2.55 22.37
C VAL A 71 -4.78 -1.62 23.55
N SER A 72 -5.45 -1.87 24.68
CA SER A 72 -5.31 -1.06 25.89
C SER A 72 -3.88 -0.99 26.43
N ARG A 73 -3.08 -2.04 26.21
CA ARG A 73 -1.67 -2.06 26.61
C ARG A 73 -0.79 -1.21 25.68
N LEU A 74 -1.11 -1.13 24.40
CA LEU A 74 -0.34 -0.39 23.39
C LEU A 74 -0.75 1.09 23.34
N THR A 75 -2.04 1.40 23.49
CA THR A 75 -2.59 2.75 23.27
C THR A 75 -3.14 3.42 24.53
N GLY A 76 -3.16 2.72 25.67
CA GLY A 76 -3.74 3.21 26.92
C GLY A 76 -5.20 2.79 27.14
N PRO A 77 -5.77 3.05 28.33
CA PRO A 77 -7.14 2.63 28.66
C PRO A 77 -8.18 3.37 27.82
N MET A 78 -9.31 2.70 27.58
CA MET A 78 -10.48 3.29 26.92
C MET A 78 -11.29 4.21 27.85
N PRO A 79 -11.90 5.31 27.36
CA PRO A 79 -11.77 5.86 26.01
C PRO A 79 -10.36 6.44 25.81
N PHE A 80 -9.71 6.17 24.67
CA PHE A 80 -8.32 6.55 24.43
C PHE A 80 -8.13 8.07 24.58
N THR A 81 -7.75 8.49 25.78
CA THR A 81 -7.35 9.85 26.07
C THR A 81 -5.85 9.91 25.88
N PRO A 82 -5.31 10.97 25.23
CA PRO A 82 -3.89 11.30 25.32
C PRO A 82 -3.60 11.85 26.72
N THR A 83 -3.91 11.08 27.75
CA THR A 83 -3.34 11.23 29.08
C THR A 83 -1.89 10.75 28.97
N GLU A 84 -0.97 11.49 29.59
CA GLU A 84 0.41 11.05 29.76
C GLU A 84 0.42 9.56 30.16
N PRO A 85 1.33 8.74 29.61
CA PRO A 85 1.30 7.29 29.76
C PRO A 85 1.48 6.87 31.21
N GLU A 86 0.39 6.90 31.99
CA GLU A 86 0.28 6.12 33.20
C GLU A 86 0.21 4.66 32.74
N HIS A 87 1.40 4.04 32.80
CA HIS A 87 1.74 2.62 32.64
C HIS A 87 2.51 2.27 31.37
N GLY A 88 3.59 3.02 31.11
CA GLY A 88 4.68 2.73 30.18
C GLY A 88 5.52 1.50 30.54
N LEU A 89 4.89 0.33 30.62
CA LEU A 89 5.62 -0.93 30.68
C LEU A 89 6.38 -1.14 29.36
N PRO A 90 7.63 -1.62 29.41
CA PRO A 90 8.40 -1.84 28.19
C PRO A 90 7.73 -2.90 27.31
N ILE A 91 7.78 -2.67 25.99
CA ILE A 91 7.38 -3.65 24.98
C ILE A 91 8.67 -4.26 24.44
N HIS A 92 8.99 -5.48 24.87
CA HIS A 92 10.16 -6.21 24.40
C HIS A 92 9.84 -6.95 23.10
N LEU A 93 10.64 -6.72 22.08
CA LEU A 93 10.50 -7.37 20.78
C LEU A 93 11.56 -8.46 20.59
N PHE A 94 11.11 -9.64 20.17
CA PHE A 94 11.93 -10.78 19.79
C PHE A 94 11.54 -11.33 18.42
N VAL A 95 12.54 -11.89 17.73
CA VAL A 95 12.35 -12.61 16.48
C VAL A 95 12.92 -14.03 16.61
N ARG A 96 12.11 -15.04 16.29
CA ARG A 96 12.53 -16.44 16.24
C ARG A 96 13.43 -16.66 15.03
N LEU A 97 14.59 -17.21 15.30
CA LEU A 97 15.59 -17.69 14.34
C LEU A 97 15.89 -19.16 14.63
N ASP A 98 16.64 -19.80 13.72
CA ASP A 98 17.22 -21.10 14.00
C ASP A 98 18.13 -21.00 15.23
N GLY A 99 17.78 -21.74 16.29
CA GLY A 99 18.55 -21.78 17.54
C GLY A 99 18.06 -20.87 18.68
N GLY A 100 17.04 -20.03 18.47
CA GLY A 100 16.42 -19.26 19.56
C GLY A 100 15.69 -17.99 19.14
N CYS A 101 15.37 -17.16 20.11
CA CYS A 101 14.78 -15.84 19.94
C CYS A 101 15.87 -14.77 20.06
N VAL A 102 16.08 -13.97 19.00
CA VAL A 102 16.96 -12.81 19.06
C VAL A 102 16.22 -11.61 19.64
N TYR A 103 16.80 -10.96 20.63
CA TYR A 103 16.24 -9.75 21.24
C TYR A 103 16.50 -8.53 20.35
N VAL A 104 15.44 -7.89 19.87
CA VAL A 104 15.52 -6.73 18.97
C VAL A 104 15.64 -5.42 19.75
N GLY A 105 15.05 -5.36 20.95
CA GLY A 105 15.05 -4.19 21.82
C GLY A 105 13.69 -3.90 22.43
N VAL A 106 13.59 -2.76 23.09
CA VAL A 106 12.31 -2.18 23.52
C VAL A 106 11.78 -1.33 22.38
N VAL A 107 10.51 -1.52 22.02
CA VAL A 107 9.84 -0.77 20.96
C VAL A 107 8.79 0.18 21.52
N GLN A 108 8.44 1.20 20.74
CA GLN A 108 7.37 2.14 21.07
C GLN A 108 6.18 1.93 20.14
N PRO A 109 4.94 2.00 20.64
CA PRO A 109 3.77 1.98 19.77
C PRO A 109 3.72 3.25 18.92
N GLY A 110 3.46 3.08 17.64
CA GLY A 110 3.24 4.14 16.65
C GLY A 110 1.75 4.23 16.28
N GLY A 111 1.46 4.25 14.97
CA GLY A 111 0.08 4.18 14.49
C GLY A 111 -0.55 2.82 14.75
N CYS A 112 -1.67 2.79 15.48
CA CYS A 112 -2.50 1.59 15.58
C CYS A 112 -3.86 1.82 14.91
N GLU A 113 -4.39 0.77 14.29
CA GLU A 113 -5.75 0.66 13.75
C GLU A 113 -6.49 -0.43 14.51
N TRP A 114 -7.74 -0.14 14.91
CA TRP A 114 -8.57 -1.06 15.67
C TRP A 114 -10.06 -0.90 15.31
N THR A 115 -10.82 -1.95 15.57
CA THR A 115 -12.28 -1.94 15.60
C THR A 115 -12.75 -1.75 17.05
N GLU A 116 -14.06 -1.79 17.32
CA GLU A 116 -14.58 -1.64 18.69
C GLU A 116 -13.96 -2.62 19.70
N ASP A 117 -13.64 -3.85 19.27
CA ASP A 117 -13.20 -4.92 20.17
C ASP A 117 -11.78 -5.46 19.90
N GLU A 118 -11.20 -5.16 18.72
CA GLU A 118 -9.97 -5.82 18.27
C GLU A 118 -8.99 -4.88 17.57
N LEU A 119 -7.70 -5.10 17.82
CA LEU A 119 -6.62 -4.53 17.02
C LEU A 119 -6.67 -5.13 15.61
N VAL A 120 -6.60 -4.27 14.59
CA VAL A 120 -6.42 -4.65 13.19
C VAL A 120 -4.94 -4.65 12.84
N GLN A 121 -4.22 -3.59 13.21
CA GLN A 121 -2.78 -3.44 12.99
C GLN A 121 -2.20 -2.46 14.01
N CYS A 122 -0.94 -2.65 14.40
CA CYS A 122 -0.16 -1.58 15.02
C CYS A 122 1.28 -1.57 14.53
N GLU A 123 1.77 -0.38 14.23
CA GLU A 123 3.18 -0.09 13.97
C GLU A 123 3.93 0.03 15.29
N LEU A 124 5.08 -0.62 15.39
CA LEU A 124 5.98 -0.52 16.55
C LEU A 124 7.35 -0.04 16.07
N TRP A 125 7.81 1.07 16.64
CA TRP A 125 9.07 1.71 16.25
C TRP A 125 10.26 1.09 16.99
N ILE A 126 11.28 0.74 16.22
CA ILE A 126 12.54 0.14 16.65
C ILE A 126 13.60 1.24 16.71
N GLU A 127 14.03 1.59 17.92
CA GLU A 127 15.09 2.57 18.16
C GLU A 127 16.21 1.95 19.03
N PRO A 128 17.49 2.00 18.60
CA PRO A 128 17.97 2.55 17.32
C PRO A 128 17.60 1.68 16.11
N PRO A 129 17.69 2.19 14.86
CA PRO A 129 17.44 1.39 13.66
C PRO A 129 18.29 0.11 13.61
N LEU A 130 17.78 -0.93 12.95
CA LEU A 130 18.51 -2.17 12.68
C LEU A 130 19.58 -1.94 11.62
N SER A 131 20.74 -2.57 11.79
CA SER A 131 21.72 -2.62 10.70
C SER A 131 21.19 -3.51 9.56
N SER A 132 21.68 -3.29 8.34
CA SER A 132 21.31 -4.10 7.18
C SER A 132 21.54 -5.61 7.40
N GLU A 133 22.65 -5.97 8.06
CA GLU A 133 22.96 -7.36 8.40
C GLU A 133 21.92 -7.97 9.34
N VAL A 134 21.51 -7.25 10.38
CA VAL A 134 20.48 -7.73 11.31
C VAL A 134 19.14 -7.82 10.60
N LEU A 135 18.76 -6.81 9.82
CA LEU A 135 17.50 -6.80 9.07
C LEU A 135 17.39 -8.01 8.13
N GLN A 136 18.47 -8.38 7.44
CA GLN A 136 18.49 -9.56 6.58
C GLN A 136 18.33 -10.88 7.36
N ARG A 137 18.78 -10.92 8.62
CA ARG A 137 18.61 -12.09 9.50
C ARG A 137 17.20 -12.21 10.05
N VAL A 138 16.61 -11.10 10.52
CA VAL A 138 15.28 -11.10 11.17
C VAL A 138 14.12 -10.98 10.19
N ARG A 139 14.40 -10.57 8.96
CA ARG A 139 13.45 -10.48 7.84
C ARG A 139 14.11 -11.03 6.56
N PRO A 140 14.41 -12.34 6.51
CA PRO A 140 15.07 -12.96 5.37
C PRO A 140 14.20 -12.85 4.13
N ARG A 141 14.81 -12.50 2.99
CA ARG A 141 14.10 -12.33 1.74
C ARG A 141 13.53 -13.66 1.26
N SER A 142 12.24 -13.65 0.94
CA SER A 142 11.62 -14.76 0.21
C SER A 142 12.19 -14.86 -1.20
N LYS A 143 12.16 -16.06 -1.78
CA LYS A 143 12.49 -16.25 -3.20
C LYS A 143 11.49 -15.45 -4.03
N PRO A 144 11.94 -14.55 -4.92
CA PRO A 144 11.00 -13.76 -5.70
C PRO A 144 10.16 -14.64 -6.63
N PRO A 145 8.84 -14.37 -6.73
CA PRO A 145 8.05 -14.92 -7.82
C PRO A 145 8.52 -14.33 -9.16
N ALA A 146 8.02 -14.88 -10.27
CA ALA A 146 8.17 -14.22 -11.56
C ALA A 146 7.53 -12.82 -11.48
N LEU A 147 8.35 -11.78 -11.62
CA LEU A 147 7.88 -10.41 -11.51
C LEU A 147 7.05 -10.03 -12.76
N PRO A 148 5.99 -9.21 -12.60
CA PRO A 148 5.23 -8.66 -13.72
C PRO A 148 6.15 -7.99 -14.75
N GLY A 149 6.01 -8.36 -16.02
CA GLY A 149 6.82 -7.82 -17.12
C GLY A 149 6.39 -6.43 -17.60
N LEU A 150 7.10 -5.91 -18.60
CA LEU A 150 6.88 -4.59 -19.19
C LEU A 150 6.36 -4.63 -20.64
N ASP A 151 5.96 -5.79 -21.14
CA ASP A 151 5.53 -5.98 -22.53
C ASP A 151 4.28 -5.15 -22.88
N TRP A 152 3.49 -4.77 -21.90
CA TRP A 152 2.33 -3.89 -22.06
C TRP A 152 2.71 -2.48 -22.53
N LEU A 153 3.93 -2.00 -22.25
CA LEU A 153 4.38 -0.64 -22.61
C LEU A 153 4.36 -0.40 -24.12
N GLN A 154 4.53 -1.45 -24.93
CA GLN A 154 4.53 -1.32 -26.40
C GLN A 154 3.13 -1.01 -26.96
N PHE A 155 2.07 -1.29 -26.20
CA PHE A 155 0.68 -1.09 -26.62
C PHE A 155 0.10 0.24 -26.15
N VAL A 156 0.71 0.93 -25.20
CA VAL A 156 0.12 2.11 -24.51
C VAL A 156 -0.44 3.17 -25.46
N ASN A 157 0.25 3.48 -26.57
CA ASN A 157 -0.20 4.51 -27.50
C ASN A 157 -1.10 3.98 -28.63
N ALA A 158 -0.95 2.71 -29.00
CA ALA A 158 -1.64 2.13 -30.15
C ALA A 158 -2.93 1.38 -29.77
N ASP A 159 -2.93 0.78 -28.58
CA ASP A 159 -4.01 0.00 -28.01
C ASP A 159 -3.94 0.05 -26.47
N PRO A 160 -4.42 1.16 -25.84
CA PRO A 160 -4.38 1.33 -24.39
C PRO A 160 -5.21 0.26 -23.66
N VAL A 161 -6.25 -0.30 -24.29
CA VAL A 161 -7.07 -1.38 -23.71
C VAL A 161 -6.27 -2.66 -23.60
N ARG A 162 -5.48 -3.02 -24.62
CA ARG A 162 -4.55 -4.15 -24.56
C ARG A 162 -3.43 -3.92 -23.54
N ALA A 163 -2.91 -2.69 -23.46
CA ALA A 163 -1.92 -2.33 -22.44
C ALA A 163 -2.49 -2.52 -21.02
N LEU A 164 -3.72 -2.05 -20.78
CA LEU A 164 -4.46 -2.25 -19.53
C LEU A 164 -4.62 -3.74 -19.19
N GLU A 165 -5.08 -4.55 -20.14
CA GLU A 165 -5.25 -6.00 -19.93
C GLU A 165 -3.94 -6.67 -19.52
N LEU A 166 -2.85 -6.43 -20.25
CA LEU A 166 -1.55 -7.04 -19.97
C LEU A 166 -0.96 -6.57 -18.63
N PHE A 167 -1.10 -5.28 -18.30
CA PHE A 167 -0.69 -4.76 -16.99
C PHE A 167 -1.50 -5.40 -15.87
N VAL A 168 -2.84 -5.40 -15.98
CA VAL A 168 -3.74 -5.90 -14.95
C VAL A 168 -3.53 -7.39 -14.69
N THR A 169 -3.41 -8.18 -15.76
CA THR A 169 -3.21 -9.62 -15.66
C THR A 169 -1.85 -9.99 -15.08
N GLY A 170 -0.83 -9.15 -15.28
CA GLY A 170 0.49 -9.30 -14.68
C GLY A 170 0.56 -8.87 -13.22
N TRP A 171 -0.08 -7.75 -12.86
CA TRP A 171 0.05 -7.14 -11.53
C TRP A 171 -0.94 -7.68 -10.50
N TYR A 172 -2.21 -7.83 -10.88
CA TYR A 172 -3.27 -8.18 -9.93
C TYR A 172 -3.57 -9.67 -9.97
N THR A 173 -3.52 -10.29 -8.79
CA THR A 173 -3.87 -11.69 -8.59
C THR A 173 -5.34 -11.93 -8.91
N ALA A 174 -5.64 -13.02 -9.62
CA ALA A 174 -7.00 -13.45 -9.85
C ALA A 174 -7.64 -13.94 -8.54
N ALA A 175 -8.90 -13.63 -8.32
CA ALA A 175 -9.67 -14.17 -7.21
C ALA A 175 -9.87 -15.68 -7.39
N GLU A 176 -9.83 -16.44 -6.28
CA GLU A 176 -10.07 -17.89 -6.29
C GLU A 176 -11.48 -18.25 -6.79
N ALA A 177 -12.45 -17.36 -6.56
CA ALA A 177 -13.79 -17.44 -7.10
C ALA A 177 -14.18 -16.11 -7.77
N PRO A 178 -14.60 -16.12 -9.05
CA PRO A 178 -15.10 -14.92 -9.70
C PRO A 178 -16.30 -14.36 -8.94
N ARG A 179 -16.35 -13.05 -8.75
CA ARG A 179 -17.56 -12.43 -8.18
C ARG A 179 -18.72 -12.62 -9.16
N PRO A 180 -19.94 -12.92 -8.66
CA PRO A 180 -21.11 -12.95 -9.52
C PRO A 180 -21.23 -11.59 -10.22
N ALA A 181 -21.48 -11.62 -11.54
CA ALA A 181 -21.57 -10.40 -12.30
C ALA A 181 -22.68 -9.52 -11.73
N SER A 182 -22.33 -8.36 -11.19
CA SER A 182 -23.29 -7.26 -11.08
C SER A 182 -23.86 -7.06 -12.48
N LYS A 183 -25.17 -7.20 -12.65
CA LYS A 183 -25.82 -6.91 -13.93
C LYS A 183 -25.55 -5.44 -14.23
N VAL A 184 -24.60 -5.15 -15.11
CA VAL A 184 -24.42 -3.81 -15.67
C VAL A 184 -25.62 -3.62 -16.60
N PHE A 185 -26.64 -2.88 -16.14
CA PHE A 185 -27.91 -2.74 -16.85
C PHE A 185 -27.85 -1.73 -18.02
N VAL A 186 -26.73 -1.03 -18.19
CA VAL A 186 -26.57 0.05 -19.18
C VAL A 186 -25.33 -0.22 -20.06
N PRO A 187 -25.43 -0.08 -21.39
CA PRO A 187 -24.25 -0.10 -22.26
C PRO A 187 -23.23 0.96 -21.82
N VAL A 188 -22.00 0.53 -21.52
CA VAL A 188 -20.88 1.41 -21.16
C VAL A 188 -19.87 1.46 -22.31
N PRO A 189 -19.01 2.50 -22.38
CA PRO A 189 -17.95 2.57 -23.37
C PRO A 189 -17.04 1.32 -23.34
N HIS A 190 -16.53 0.91 -24.51
CA HIS A 190 -15.74 -0.32 -24.67
C HIS A 190 -14.60 -0.48 -23.66
N ALA A 191 -13.82 0.58 -23.42
CA ALA A 191 -12.71 0.54 -22.46
C ALA A 191 -13.18 0.23 -21.02
N LEU A 192 -14.32 0.79 -20.60
CA LEU A 192 -14.90 0.52 -19.28
C LEU A 192 -15.54 -0.87 -19.21
N ALA A 193 -16.13 -1.35 -20.31
CA ALA A 193 -16.61 -2.73 -20.41
C ALA A 193 -15.47 -3.75 -20.22
N GLU A 194 -14.34 -3.53 -20.89
CA GLU A 194 -13.15 -4.38 -20.74
C GLU A 194 -12.55 -4.29 -19.33
N PHE A 195 -12.51 -3.10 -18.73
CA PHE A 195 -12.11 -2.94 -17.34
C PHE A 195 -13.02 -3.74 -16.39
N TYR A 196 -14.34 -3.67 -16.55
CA TYR A 196 -15.27 -4.47 -15.74
C TYR A 196 -15.12 -5.97 -16.00
N ARG A 197 -14.82 -6.39 -17.22
CA ARG A 197 -14.52 -7.80 -17.52
C ARG A 197 -13.30 -8.26 -16.73
N LEU A 198 -12.22 -7.48 -16.71
CA LEU A 198 -11.02 -7.77 -15.92
C LEU A 198 -11.33 -7.79 -14.41
N ALA A 199 -12.16 -6.85 -13.92
CA ALA A 199 -12.53 -6.73 -12.52
C ALA A 199 -13.32 -7.92 -11.98
N ARG A 200 -14.03 -8.66 -12.84
CA ARG A 200 -14.74 -9.89 -12.44
C ARG A 200 -13.79 -10.98 -11.97
N GLU A 201 -12.64 -11.08 -12.63
CA GLU A 201 -11.58 -12.03 -12.27
C GLU A 201 -10.62 -11.43 -11.23
N ARG A 202 -10.42 -10.11 -11.24
CA ARG A 202 -9.45 -9.40 -10.39
C ARG A 202 -10.14 -8.21 -9.70
N PRO A 203 -10.96 -8.44 -8.66
CA PRO A 203 -11.74 -7.37 -8.03
C PRO A 203 -10.90 -6.22 -7.46
N ALA A 204 -9.64 -6.48 -7.11
CA ALA A 204 -8.73 -5.47 -6.59
C ALA A 204 -8.45 -4.32 -7.57
N ILE A 205 -8.64 -4.52 -8.89
CA ILE A 205 -8.45 -3.44 -9.87
C ILE A 205 -9.49 -2.33 -9.73
N LEU A 206 -10.63 -2.59 -9.08
CA LEU A 206 -11.61 -1.55 -8.79
C LEU A 206 -11.06 -0.47 -7.86
N GLY A 207 -9.93 -0.75 -7.19
CA GLY A 207 -9.17 0.19 -6.39
C GLY A 207 -9.41 0.07 -4.88
N CYS A 208 -8.41 0.53 -4.13
CA CYS A 208 -8.36 0.57 -2.67
C CYS A 208 -8.41 2.02 -2.16
N GLN A 209 -7.61 2.91 -2.77
CA GLN A 209 -7.60 4.34 -2.45
C GLN A 209 -8.64 5.09 -3.28
N ASN A 210 -8.59 4.94 -4.59
CA ASN A 210 -9.67 5.39 -5.45
C ASN A 210 -10.56 4.21 -5.82
N ARG A 211 -11.75 4.48 -6.34
CA ARG A 211 -12.70 3.46 -6.75
C ARG A 211 -13.28 3.75 -8.12
N ILE A 212 -13.23 2.78 -9.02
CA ILE A 212 -14.15 2.73 -10.16
C ILE A 212 -15.44 2.07 -9.71
N LEU A 213 -16.55 2.78 -9.89
CA LEU A 213 -17.87 2.34 -9.46
C LEU A 213 -18.32 1.14 -10.30
N PRO A 214 -18.76 0.02 -9.68
CA PRO A 214 -19.29 -1.13 -10.41
C PRO A 214 -20.59 -0.83 -11.18
N GLN A 215 -21.32 0.20 -10.75
CA GLN A 215 -22.47 0.75 -11.44
C GLN A 215 -22.27 2.25 -11.56
N PRO A 216 -22.04 2.78 -12.77
CA PRO A 216 -21.93 4.21 -12.98
C PRO A 216 -23.23 4.91 -12.57
N GLU A 217 -23.10 6.03 -11.86
CA GLU A 217 -24.24 6.80 -11.37
C GLU A 217 -24.46 8.03 -12.23
N GLN A 218 -25.69 8.28 -12.65
CA GLN A 218 -26.02 9.55 -13.31
C GLN A 218 -26.03 10.66 -12.26
N SER A 219 -25.29 11.73 -12.51
CA SER A 219 -25.35 12.91 -11.66
C SER A 219 -26.76 13.50 -11.69
N ALA A 220 -27.43 13.57 -10.54
CA ALA A 220 -28.80 14.10 -10.40
C ALA A 220 -28.88 15.64 -10.53
N GLY A 221 -27.76 16.32 -10.78
CA GLY A 221 -27.66 17.78 -10.89
C GLY A 221 -27.83 18.32 -12.30
N SER A 222 -27.96 19.65 -12.40
CA SER A 222 -28.11 20.44 -13.64
C SER A 222 -26.95 20.36 -14.65
N ASP A 223 -25.97 19.49 -14.43
CA ASP A 223 -24.67 19.45 -15.11
C ASP A 223 -24.67 18.56 -16.37
N GLY A 224 -25.79 18.51 -17.09
CA GLY A 224 -25.75 18.23 -18.53
C GLY A 224 -25.35 16.80 -18.98
N GLY A 225 -25.63 15.75 -18.21
CA GLY A 225 -25.55 14.37 -18.70
C GLY A 225 -24.23 13.62 -18.46
N HIS A 226 -23.39 14.10 -17.55
CA HIS A 226 -22.23 13.35 -17.06
C HIS A 226 -22.67 12.13 -16.23
N THR A 227 -21.98 11.00 -16.45
CA THR A 227 -22.15 9.81 -15.62
C THR A 227 -20.87 9.58 -14.84
N VAL A 228 -21.00 9.50 -13.51
CA VAL A 228 -19.89 9.28 -12.58
C VAL A 228 -19.46 7.83 -12.66
N ILE A 229 -18.18 7.62 -12.95
CA ILE A 229 -17.58 6.29 -13.08
C ILE A 229 -16.61 5.97 -11.96
N GLY A 230 -16.16 6.96 -11.19
CA GLY A 230 -15.24 6.73 -10.08
C GLY A 230 -15.19 7.86 -9.08
N ALA A 231 -14.63 7.57 -7.90
CA ALA A 231 -14.44 8.52 -6.82
C ALA A 231 -13.19 8.16 -5.98
N GLU A 232 -12.56 9.18 -5.39
CA GLU A 232 -11.50 9.02 -4.40
C GLU A 232 -12.10 8.71 -3.01
N ASN A 233 -11.39 7.94 -2.16
CA ASN A 233 -11.93 7.45 -0.89
C ASN A 233 -12.25 8.52 0.15
N GLN A 234 -11.66 9.71 0.09
CA GLN A 234 -11.96 10.84 0.98
C GLN A 234 -12.99 11.81 0.38
N GLY A 235 -13.50 11.52 -0.83
CA GLY A 235 -14.50 12.34 -1.52
C GLY A 235 -13.93 13.60 -2.16
N GLY A 236 -12.61 13.74 -2.26
CA GLY A 236 -11.95 14.91 -2.85
C GLY A 236 -12.09 14.97 -4.37
N PHE A 237 -12.12 13.82 -5.04
CA PHE A 237 -12.21 13.72 -6.50
C PHE A 237 -13.34 12.80 -6.95
N HIS A 238 -14.06 13.23 -7.99
CA HIS A 238 -15.00 12.39 -8.72
C HIS A 238 -14.65 12.40 -10.19
N TRP A 239 -14.65 11.23 -10.83
CA TRP A 239 -14.42 11.09 -12.26
C TRP A 239 -15.72 10.74 -12.97
N SER A 240 -15.99 11.44 -14.05
CA SER A 240 -17.17 11.26 -14.88
C SER A 240 -16.80 11.26 -16.35
N VAL A 241 -17.71 10.74 -17.16
CA VAL A 241 -17.59 10.72 -18.62
C VAL A 241 -18.92 11.14 -19.22
N LEU A 242 -18.83 11.78 -20.39
CA LEU A 242 -19.98 12.08 -21.24
C LEU A 242 -20.09 10.98 -22.28
N TRP A 243 -21.16 10.18 -22.24
CA TRP A 243 -21.42 9.18 -23.27
C TRP A 243 -22.92 8.95 -23.48
N SER A 244 -23.28 8.47 -24.67
CA SER A 244 -24.60 7.94 -24.98
C SER A 244 -24.50 6.49 -25.41
N ALA A 245 -25.60 5.74 -25.37
CA ALA A 245 -25.62 4.34 -25.81
C ALA A 245 -25.19 4.18 -27.28
N ASP A 246 -25.45 5.21 -28.11
CA ASP A 246 -25.08 5.24 -29.53
C ASP A 246 -23.58 5.53 -29.76
N SER A 247 -22.84 5.90 -28.70
CA SER A 247 -21.41 6.20 -28.75
C SER A 247 -20.56 5.18 -27.98
N ALA A 248 -21.05 3.96 -27.75
CA ALA A 248 -20.34 2.96 -26.94
C ALA A 248 -18.97 2.53 -27.49
N GLU A 249 -18.75 2.70 -28.80
CA GLU A 249 -17.45 2.45 -29.46
C GLU A 249 -16.47 3.64 -29.35
N SER A 250 -16.91 4.80 -28.87
CA SER A 250 -16.00 5.93 -28.64
C SER A 250 -15.18 5.75 -27.37
N ASP A 251 -13.98 6.33 -27.37
CA ASP A 251 -13.14 6.45 -26.18
C ASP A 251 -13.30 7.87 -25.60
N PRO A 252 -14.28 8.11 -24.72
CA PRO A 252 -14.65 9.45 -24.29
C PRO A 252 -13.58 10.10 -23.42
N ALA A 253 -13.57 11.43 -23.38
CA ALA A 253 -12.78 12.18 -22.41
C ALA A 253 -13.31 11.95 -20.97
N VAL A 254 -12.39 11.82 -20.02
CA VAL A 254 -12.70 11.75 -18.59
C VAL A 254 -12.66 13.14 -17.99
N TRP A 255 -13.57 13.42 -17.07
CA TRP A 255 -13.69 14.71 -16.39
C TRP A 255 -13.56 14.51 -14.89
N VAL A 256 -12.67 15.27 -14.26
CA VAL A 256 -12.49 15.31 -12.81
C VAL A 256 -13.20 16.52 -12.21
N THR A 257 -13.94 16.27 -11.12
CA THR A 257 -14.53 17.31 -10.26
C THR A 257 -13.88 17.23 -8.88
N VAL A 258 -13.37 18.37 -8.41
CA VAL A 258 -12.73 18.53 -7.08
C VAL A 258 -13.76 19.05 -6.07
N ASP A 259 -13.83 18.44 -4.90
CA ASP A 259 -14.70 18.77 -3.76
C ASP A 259 -16.21 18.84 -4.11
N GLY A 260 -16.63 18.18 -5.20
CA GLY A 260 -18.02 18.16 -5.67
C GLY A 260 -18.62 19.53 -6.04
N ARG A 261 -17.81 20.59 -6.08
CA ARG A 261 -18.27 21.98 -6.23
C ARG A 261 -17.54 22.76 -7.33
N SER A 262 -16.41 22.26 -7.80
CA SER A 262 -15.65 22.89 -8.88
C SER A 262 -16.24 22.56 -10.25
N GLN A 263 -15.99 23.43 -11.23
CA GLN A 263 -16.29 23.11 -12.63
C GLN A 263 -15.49 21.86 -13.05
N PRO A 264 -16.13 20.87 -13.70
CA PRO A 264 -15.44 19.69 -14.20
C PRO A 264 -14.29 20.09 -15.13
N ARG A 265 -13.13 19.46 -14.95
CA ARG A 265 -11.95 19.66 -15.81
C ARG A 265 -11.65 18.36 -16.53
N ALA A 266 -11.32 18.45 -17.81
CA ALA A 266 -10.92 17.26 -18.57
C ALA A 266 -9.57 16.75 -18.04
N GLU A 267 -9.51 15.45 -17.75
CA GLU A 267 -8.26 14.72 -17.66
C GLU A 267 -7.56 14.78 -19.02
N HIS A 268 -6.23 14.63 -19.01
CA HIS A 268 -5.50 14.66 -20.26
C HIS A 268 -5.80 13.43 -21.12
N GLU A 269 -5.81 12.23 -20.54
CA GLU A 269 -6.09 11.00 -21.27
C GLU A 269 -7.59 10.74 -21.47
N SER A 270 -7.92 10.10 -22.60
CA SER A 270 -9.23 9.48 -22.81
C SER A 270 -9.45 8.31 -21.85
N LEU A 271 -10.68 7.82 -21.76
CA LEU A 271 -11.09 6.80 -20.81
C LEU A 271 -10.17 5.57 -20.80
N SER A 272 -9.74 5.07 -21.96
CA SER A 272 -8.83 3.92 -22.04
C SER A 272 -7.45 4.19 -21.40
N GLY A 273 -6.83 5.34 -21.71
CA GLY A 273 -5.57 5.77 -21.10
C GLY A 273 -5.73 6.08 -19.61
N PHE A 274 -6.82 6.75 -19.23
CA PHE A 274 -7.17 7.04 -17.84
C PHE A 274 -7.31 5.76 -17.00
N LEU A 275 -7.99 4.72 -17.50
CA LEU A 275 -8.17 3.46 -16.76
C LEU A 275 -6.83 2.72 -16.53
N LEU A 276 -5.88 2.84 -17.48
CA LEU A 276 -4.51 2.37 -17.28
C LEU A 276 -3.78 3.20 -16.21
N GLN A 277 -3.91 4.53 -16.21
CA GLN A 277 -3.34 5.39 -15.15
C GLN A 277 -3.94 5.13 -13.79
N PHE A 278 -5.26 4.97 -13.72
CA PHE A 278 -5.98 4.59 -12.51
C PHE A 278 -5.43 3.27 -11.97
N SER A 279 -5.26 2.26 -12.84
CA SER A 279 -4.70 0.96 -12.46
C SER A 279 -3.25 1.08 -12.00
N LEU A 280 -2.42 1.92 -12.62
CA LEU A 280 -1.04 2.17 -12.16
C LEU A 280 -1.02 2.87 -10.79
N HIS A 281 -1.89 3.85 -10.58
CA HIS A 281 -2.01 4.55 -9.31
C HIS A 281 -2.45 3.58 -8.20
N GLU A 282 -3.53 2.83 -8.40
CA GLU A 282 -4.03 1.85 -7.42
C GLU A 282 -3.02 0.72 -7.18
N ALA A 283 -2.30 0.29 -8.22
CA ALA A 283 -1.21 -0.67 -8.08
C ALA A 283 -0.12 -0.14 -7.16
N ALA A 284 0.26 1.14 -7.29
CA ALA A 284 1.23 1.76 -6.38
C ALA A 284 0.66 1.89 -4.96
N MET A 285 -0.57 2.36 -4.82
CA MET A 285 -1.15 2.60 -3.50
C MET A 285 -1.49 1.33 -2.71
N SER A 286 -1.66 0.19 -3.37
CA SER A 286 -2.01 -1.08 -2.74
C SER A 286 -0.88 -2.10 -2.70
N ALA A 287 0.30 -1.77 -3.24
CA ALA A 287 1.42 -2.69 -3.26
C ALA A 287 1.88 -3.01 -1.83
N PRO A 288 2.29 -4.26 -1.56
CA PRO A 288 2.74 -4.64 -0.24
C PRO A 288 4.03 -3.93 0.18
N TYR A 289 4.95 -3.65 -0.73
CA TYR A 289 6.24 -3.04 -0.40
C TYR A 289 6.37 -1.68 -1.08
N TRP A 290 7.01 -0.72 -0.40
CA TRP A 290 7.21 0.61 -0.95
C TRP A 290 8.53 1.26 -0.52
N ALA A 291 8.88 2.31 -1.24
CA ALA A 291 9.90 3.28 -0.88
C ALA A 291 9.38 4.67 -1.20
N THR A 292 9.63 5.63 -0.31
CA THR A 292 9.09 6.99 -0.43
C THR A 292 10.16 8.05 -0.28
N ILE A 293 9.95 9.15 -1.01
CA ILE A 293 10.72 10.38 -0.90
C ILE A 293 9.71 11.53 -0.85
N ASP A 294 9.68 12.27 0.25
CA ASP A 294 8.72 13.35 0.43
C ASP A 294 9.01 14.56 -0.46
N ARG A 295 10.30 14.92 -0.57
CA ARG A 295 10.77 16.07 -1.35
C ARG A 295 12.12 15.76 -1.94
N MET A 296 12.24 15.96 -3.25
CA MET A 296 13.46 15.74 -4.01
C MET A 296 13.55 16.77 -5.14
N PRO A 297 14.74 17.33 -5.42
CA PRO A 297 14.95 18.11 -6.63
C PRO A 297 14.56 17.30 -7.88
N ARG A 298 13.81 17.91 -8.80
CA ARG A 298 13.36 17.27 -10.04
C ARG A 298 14.51 16.75 -10.89
N SER A 299 15.68 17.39 -10.82
CA SER A 299 16.89 16.94 -11.52
C SER A 299 17.27 15.48 -11.20
N LEU A 300 17.03 15.02 -9.96
CA LEU A 300 17.30 13.66 -9.51
C LEU A 300 16.30 12.62 -10.04
N VAL A 301 15.19 13.03 -10.67
CA VAL A 301 14.30 12.10 -11.40
C VAL A 301 15.06 11.39 -12.54
N THR A 302 16.12 12.00 -13.06
CA THR A 302 16.99 11.37 -14.07
C THR A 302 17.66 10.11 -13.52
N GLU A 303 18.04 10.09 -12.23
CA GLU A 303 18.63 8.91 -11.60
C GLU A 303 17.60 7.77 -11.52
N LEU A 304 16.35 8.07 -11.15
CA LEU A 304 15.26 7.09 -11.18
C LEU A 304 15.01 6.56 -12.59
N ARG A 305 15.05 7.42 -13.61
CA ARG A 305 14.90 7.05 -15.03
C ARG A 305 16.04 6.18 -15.57
N SER A 306 17.17 6.08 -14.87
CA SER A 306 18.23 5.12 -15.24
C SER A 306 17.84 3.67 -14.93
N MET A 307 16.90 3.46 -14.00
CA MET A 307 16.44 2.14 -13.53
C MET A 307 14.99 1.84 -13.91
N LEU A 308 14.17 2.89 -14.08
CA LEU A 308 12.74 2.81 -14.36
C LEU A 308 12.43 3.42 -15.73
N ARG A 309 11.47 2.84 -16.44
CA ARG A 309 10.99 3.34 -17.72
C ARG A 309 9.78 4.26 -17.54
N PRO A 310 9.73 5.43 -18.21
CA PRO A 310 8.52 6.25 -18.20
C PRO A 310 7.37 5.53 -18.92
N VAL A 311 6.17 5.68 -18.39
CA VAL A 311 4.93 5.29 -19.08
C VAL A 311 4.58 6.40 -20.07
N PRO A 312 4.38 6.10 -21.36
CA PRO A 312 4.20 7.13 -22.39
C PRO A 312 2.76 7.70 -22.41
N LEU A 313 2.26 8.16 -21.27
CA LEU A 313 0.99 8.85 -21.10
C LEU A 313 1.25 10.27 -20.61
N ARG A 314 0.31 11.19 -20.85
CA ARG A 314 0.33 12.51 -20.23
C ARG A 314 0.05 12.40 -18.72
N PRO A 315 0.41 13.39 -17.90
CA PRO A 315 0.28 13.28 -16.45
C PRO A 315 -1.17 13.01 -16.01
N PHE A 316 -1.34 12.11 -15.05
CA PHE A 316 -2.62 11.80 -14.39
C PHE A 316 -3.03 12.93 -13.45
N LEU A 317 -4.35 13.14 -13.27
CA LEU A 317 -4.92 14.20 -12.45
C LEU A 317 -4.46 15.61 -12.84
N SER A 318 -4.07 15.81 -14.10
CA SER A 318 -3.66 17.12 -14.60
C SER A 318 -4.86 17.92 -15.11
N PRO A 319 -4.98 19.23 -14.82
CA PRO A 319 -4.00 20.12 -14.18
C PRO A 319 -4.19 20.27 -12.66
N VAL A 320 -4.97 19.43 -12.00
CA VAL A 320 -5.33 19.59 -10.59
C VAL A 320 -4.17 19.22 -9.67
N SER A 321 -3.59 18.04 -9.89
CA SER A 321 -2.52 17.45 -9.09
C SER A 321 -1.70 16.49 -9.99
N PRO A 322 -0.88 17.03 -10.91
CA PRO A 322 -0.23 16.23 -11.95
C PRO A 322 0.69 15.14 -11.39
N MET A 323 0.56 13.92 -11.92
CA MET A 323 1.40 12.78 -11.60
C MET A 323 1.92 12.06 -12.84
N ASP A 324 3.23 11.82 -12.88
CA ASP A 324 3.88 10.97 -13.88
C ASP A 324 4.10 9.56 -13.34
N PHE A 325 4.11 8.56 -14.22
CA PHE A 325 4.43 7.17 -13.85
C PHE A 325 5.75 6.69 -14.44
N LEU A 326 6.55 6.04 -13.61
CA LEU A 326 7.70 5.23 -14.04
C LEU A 326 7.49 3.77 -13.61
N VAL A 327 8.01 2.81 -14.38
CA VAL A 327 7.80 1.38 -14.12
C VAL A 327 9.07 0.56 -14.36
N ALA A 328 9.20 -0.54 -13.63
CA ALA A 328 10.18 -1.61 -13.87
C ALA A 328 9.49 -2.96 -13.59
N PRO A 329 10.10 -4.11 -13.91
CA PRO A 329 9.47 -5.39 -13.60
C PRO A 329 9.08 -5.51 -12.13
N GLY A 330 7.78 -5.67 -11.85
CA GLY A 330 7.22 -5.70 -10.50
C GLY A 330 7.28 -4.39 -9.72
N LEU A 331 7.52 -3.24 -10.37
CA LEU A 331 7.53 -1.91 -9.78
C LEU A 331 6.63 -0.92 -10.51
N VAL A 332 5.87 -0.12 -9.75
CA VAL A 332 5.23 1.10 -10.22
C VAL A 332 5.67 2.25 -9.32
N ALA A 333 6.09 3.34 -9.93
CA ALA A 333 6.39 4.59 -9.26
C ALA A 333 5.47 5.68 -9.78
N HIS A 334 4.93 6.50 -8.88
CA HIS A 334 4.35 7.78 -9.26
C HIS A 334 5.20 8.92 -8.73
N ILE A 335 5.35 9.95 -9.56
CA ILE A 335 6.09 11.17 -9.28
C ILE A 335 5.08 12.30 -9.25
N HIS A 336 4.92 12.93 -8.10
CA HIS A 336 3.98 14.02 -7.91
C HIS A 336 4.73 15.35 -7.93
N ASP A 337 4.17 16.31 -8.66
CA ASP A 337 4.74 17.66 -8.77
C ASP A 337 4.39 18.50 -7.55
N LEU A 338 5.41 18.94 -6.80
CA LEU A 338 5.22 19.82 -5.64
C LEU A 338 5.37 21.31 -5.98
N GLY A 339 5.64 21.63 -7.25
CA GLY A 339 6.08 22.95 -7.68
C GLY A 339 7.53 23.25 -7.28
N TYR A 340 7.99 24.46 -7.61
CA TYR A 340 9.32 24.95 -7.21
C TYR A 340 10.51 24.04 -7.56
N ASP A 341 10.41 23.29 -8.66
CA ASP A 341 11.40 22.30 -9.11
C ASP A 341 11.62 21.12 -8.14
N GLU A 342 10.61 20.82 -7.31
CA GLU A 342 10.60 19.68 -6.41
C GLU A 342 9.50 18.68 -6.78
N VAL A 343 9.75 17.43 -6.44
CA VAL A 343 8.82 16.32 -6.60
C VAL A 343 8.77 15.47 -5.33
N SER A 344 7.65 14.82 -5.09
CA SER A 344 7.60 13.65 -4.22
C SER A 344 7.56 12.38 -5.06
N VAL A 345 8.06 11.28 -4.50
CA VAL A 345 8.14 10.00 -5.20
C VAL A 345 7.62 8.90 -4.31
N TRP A 346 6.70 8.11 -4.84
CA TRP A 346 6.23 6.88 -4.24
C TRP A 346 6.54 5.74 -5.18
N ILE A 347 7.35 4.79 -4.72
CA ILE A 347 7.72 3.59 -5.47
C ILE A 347 7.14 2.39 -4.76
N SER A 348 6.57 1.47 -5.51
CA SER A 348 5.78 0.38 -4.97
C SER A 348 6.05 -0.91 -5.72
N ALA A 349 6.07 -2.01 -4.98
CA ALA A 349 6.55 -3.29 -5.47
C ALA A 349 5.64 -4.44 -5.05
N VAL A 350 5.41 -5.38 -5.97
CA VAL A 350 4.75 -6.65 -5.67
C VAL A 350 5.62 -7.59 -4.82
N HIS A 351 6.93 -7.37 -4.82
CA HIS A 351 7.88 -8.16 -4.05
C HIS A 351 9.07 -7.30 -3.61
N ARG A 352 9.52 -7.50 -2.37
CA ARG A 352 10.62 -6.75 -1.76
C ARG A 352 11.88 -6.67 -2.61
N SER A 353 12.27 -7.79 -3.23
CA SER A 353 13.49 -7.85 -4.04
C SER A 353 13.48 -6.91 -5.25
N ALA A 354 12.31 -6.49 -5.72
CA ALA A 354 12.22 -5.56 -6.84
C ALA A 354 12.73 -4.16 -6.46
N LEU A 355 12.66 -3.78 -5.18
CA LEU A 355 13.20 -2.51 -4.67
C LEU A 355 14.72 -2.54 -4.48
N THR A 356 15.33 -3.73 -4.31
CA THR A 356 16.76 -3.86 -3.98
C THR A 356 17.70 -3.06 -4.88
N PRO A 357 17.54 -3.02 -6.22
CA PRO A 357 18.42 -2.23 -7.07
C PRO A 357 18.39 -0.72 -6.78
N LEU A 358 17.28 -0.21 -6.23
CA LEU A 358 17.13 1.22 -5.91
C LEU A 358 17.88 1.62 -4.63
N GLY A 359 18.18 0.68 -3.73
CA GLY A 359 18.92 0.95 -2.50
C GLY A 359 20.37 1.37 -2.74
N GLY A 360 20.91 1.13 -3.93
CA GLY A 360 22.22 1.62 -4.36
C GLY A 360 22.23 3.07 -4.84
N LEU A 361 21.06 3.68 -5.02
CA LEU A 361 20.94 5.08 -5.42
C LEU A 361 21.09 5.98 -4.19
N ASN A 362 21.86 7.06 -4.32
CA ASN A 362 22.05 8.05 -3.26
C ASN A 362 20.88 9.04 -3.23
N LEU A 363 19.67 8.53 -3.02
CA LEU A 363 18.45 9.31 -2.95
C LEU A 363 18.04 9.55 -1.49
N PRO A 364 17.33 10.65 -1.19
CA PRO A 364 16.91 11.00 0.16
C PRO A 364 15.66 10.19 0.57
N TRP A 365 15.81 8.87 0.70
CA TRP A 365 14.73 7.98 1.12
C TRP A 365 14.20 8.38 2.49
N ARG A 366 12.89 8.63 2.58
CA ARG A 366 12.19 8.74 3.87
C ARG A 366 11.94 7.36 4.47
N SER A 367 11.43 6.46 3.63
CA SER A 367 11.15 5.06 3.98
C SER A 367 11.60 4.16 2.84
N PHE A 368 12.10 2.97 3.17
CA PHE A 368 12.61 2.02 2.18
C PHE A 368 12.40 0.58 2.65
N ALA A 369 11.39 -0.10 2.10
CA ALA A 369 11.01 -1.46 2.51
C ALA A 369 11.70 -2.59 1.72
N GLY A 370 12.77 -2.28 0.97
CA GLY A 370 13.47 -3.16 0.01
C GLY A 370 14.60 -4.06 0.52
#